data_AF-A0A170SBX1-F1
#
_entry.id   AF-A0A170SBX1-F1
#
_cell.length_a   1.000
_cell.length_b   1.000
_cell.length_c   1.000
_cell.angle_alpha   90.00
_cell.angle_beta   90.00
_cell.angle_gamma   90.00
#
_symmetry.space_group_name_H-M   'P 1'
#
loop_
_entity.id
_entity.type
_entity.pdbx_description
1 polymer ?
#
loop_
_entity_poly.entity_id
_entity_poly.type
_entity_poly.pdbx_seq_one_letter_code
_entity_poly.pdbx_strand_id
1 'polypeptide(L)' 'MGKKILVKVNEDKCYLCGGCAGVCPTLAIEVASSWHFLGDKCISCMICIKACPVGALSYEEVSQ' A
#
# COMPACT_ATOMS: atom_id res chain seq x y z
N MET A 1 -18.85 -6.47 -7.34
CA MET A 1 -17.66 -6.65 -8.20
C MET A 1 -16.73 -5.48 -7.92
N GLY A 2 -15.81 -5.64 -6.96
CA GLY A 2 -14.90 -4.57 -6.55
C GLY A 2 -13.70 -4.53 -7.48
N LYS A 3 -13.36 -3.35 -8.01
CA LYS A 3 -12.12 -3.15 -8.77
C LYS A 3 -10.92 -3.50 -7.89
N LYS A 4 -10.07 -4.41 -8.34
CA LYS A 4 -8.84 -4.78 -7.64
C LYS A 4 -7.72 -3.82 -8.02
N ILE A 5 -6.89 -3.45 -7.04
CA ILE A 5 -5.74 -2.56 -7.26
C ILE A 5 -4.44 -3.23 -6.81
N LEU A 6 -3.34 -2.87 -7.46
CA LEU A 6 -1.98 -3.17 -7.02
C LEU A 6 -1.38 -1.89 -6.44
N VAL A 7 -0.92 -1.93 -5.19
CA VAL A 7 -0.20 -0.80 -4.58
C VAL A 7 1.29 -0.94 -4.89
N LYS A 8 1.89 0.12 -5.42
CA LYS A 8 3.34 0.20 -5.71
C LYS A 8 4.01 1.20 -4.77
N VAL A 9 5.23 0.88 -4.35
CA VAL A 9 6.10 1.75 -3.55
C VAL A 9 7.23 2.30 -4.41
N ASN A 10 7.52 3.59 -4.25
CA ASN A 10 8.75 4.21 -4.74
C ASN A 10 9.80 4.09 -3.63
N GLU A 11 10.82 3.26 -3.85
CA GLU A 11 11.86 2.97 -2.87
C GLU A 11 12.79 4.17 -2.60
N ASP A 12 12.98 5.07 -3.58
CA ASP A 12 13.79 6.28 -3.40
C ASP A 12 13.15 7.28 -2.41
N LYS A 13 11.83 7.28 -2.30
CA LYS A 13 11.07 8.12 -1.36
C LYS A 13 10.74 7.42 -0.05
N CYS A 14 10.60 6.10 -0.08
CA CYS A 14 10.17 5.33 1.08
C CYS A 14 11.32 5.16 2.07
N TYR A 15 11.12 5.59 3.31
CA TYR A 15 12.08 5.40 4.41
C TYR A 15 11.58 4.37 5.45
N LEU A 16 10.70 3.46 5.03
CA LEU A 16 10.18 2.32 5.82
C LEU A 16 9.58 2.72 7.19
N CYS A 17 8.87 3.85 7.25
CA CYS A 17 8.28 4.34 8.52
C CYS A 17 7.12 3.51 9.06
N GLY A 18 6.57 2.58 8.28
CA GLY A 18 5.46 1.71 8.70
C GLY A 18 4.08 2.38 8.77
N GLY A 19 3.95 3.69 8.49
CA GLY A 19 2.68 4.41 8.60
C GLY A 19 1.56 3.80 7.73
N CYS A 20 1.89 3.34 6.52
CA CYS A 20 0.95 2.67 5.62
C CYS A 20 0.46 1.31 6.15
N ALA A 21 1.32 0.54 6.83
CA ALA A 21 0.95 -0.71 7.48
C ALA A 21 0.03 -0.44 8.69
N GLY A 22 0.35 0.57 9.50
CA GLY A 22 -0.44 0.93 10.68
C GLY A 22 -1.86 1.42 10.38
N VAL A 23 -2.07 2.10 9.25
CA VAL A 23 -3.42 2.55 8.84
C VAL A 23 -4.20 1.50 8.03
N CYS A 24 -3.59 0.37 7.65
CA CYS A 24 -4.23 -0.61 6.80
C CYS A 24 -5.20 -1.49 7.62
N PRO A 25 -6.53 -1.39 7.42
CA PRO A 25 -7.49 -2.12 8.24
C PRO A 25 -7.47 -3.63 8.01
N THR A 26 -6.93 -4.08 6.87
CA THR A 26 -6.85 -5.49 6.48
C THR A 26 -5.43 -6.05 6.54
N LEU A 27 -4.47 -5.27 7.04
CA LEU A 27 -3.06 -5.67 7.12
C LEU A 27 -2.50 -6.17 5.76
N ALA A 28 -2.89 -5.48 4.69
CA ALA A 28 -2.43 -5.76 3.32
C ALA A 28 -1.02 -5.22 3.03
N ILE A 29 -0.39 -4.52 3.98
CA ILE A 29 0.96 -3.97 3.84
C ILE A 29 1.77 -4.38 5.06
N GLU A 30 2.97 -4.89 4.82
CA GLU A 30 3.96 -5.21 5.84
C GLU A 30 5.20 -4.35 5.62
N VAL A 31 5.73 -3.79 6.71
CA VAL A 31 6.96 -2.98 6.69
C VAL A 31 7.87 -3.49 7.79
N ALA A 32 9.02 -4.03 7.39
CA ALA A 32 10.08 -4.48 8.29
C ALA A 32 11.42 -3.99 7.71
N SER A 33 12.33 -4.91 7.36
CA SER A 33 13.55 -4.57 6.60
C SER A 33 13.26 -4.19 5.14
N SER A 34 12.04 -4.46 4.65
CA SER A 34 11.54 -4.10 3.33
C SER A 34 10.03 -3.89 3.37
N TRP A 35 9.48 -3.36 2.28
CA TRP A 35 8.05 -3.10 2.11
C TRP A 35 7.41 -4.20 1.26
N HIS A 36 6.31 -4.79 1.73
CA HIS A 36 5.58 -5.84 1.01
C HIS A 36 4.08 -5.55 0.94
N PHE A 37 3.46 -5.94 -0.18
CA PHE A 37 2.03 -5.78 -0.43
C PHE A 37 1.34 -7.12 -0.66
N LEU A 38 0.35 -7.42 0.18
CA LEU A 38 -0.51 -8.60 0.14
C LEU A 38 -1.82 -8.22 -0.57
N GLY A 39 -1.79 -8.24 -1.91
CA GLY A 39 -2.90 -7.75 -2.74
C GLY A 39 -4.20 -8.58 -2.65
N ASP A 40 -4.14 -9.79 -2.10
CA ASP A 40 -5.29 -10.63 -1.75
C ASP A 40 -6.08 -10.09 -0.55
N LYS A 41 -5.41 -9.43 0.40
CA LYS A 41 -6.03 -8.79 1.58
C LYS A 41 -6.52 -7.37 1.31
N CYS A 42 -6.13 -6.76 0.19
CA CYS A 42 -6.45 -5.36 -0.09
C CYS A 42 -7.92 -5.19 -0.52
N ILE A 43 -8.64 -4.28 0.15
CA ILE A 43 -10.02 -3.92 -0.17
C ILE A 43 -10.14 -2.65 -1.03
N SER A 44 -9.05 -2.23 -1.67
CA SER A 44 -8.99 -1.06 -2.56
C SER A 44 -9.43 0.27 -1.92
N CYS A 45 -9.23 0.47 -0.61
CA CYS A 45 -9.68 1.68 0.10
C CYS A 45 -8.75 2.91 -0.05
N MET A 46 -7.52 2.71 -0.54
CA MET A 46 -6.51 3.76 -0.80
C MET A 46 -6.06 4.57 0.43
N ILE A 47 -6.38 4.16 1.66
CA ILE A 47 -5.99 4.90 2.88
C ILE A 47 -4.47 4.95 3.07
N CYS A 48 -3.76 3.88 2.72
CA CYS A 48 -2.30 3.82 2.80
C CYS A 48 -1.61 4.89 1.93
N ILE A 49 -2.17 5.15 0.75
CA ILE A 49 -1.65 6.14 -0.21
C ILE A 49 -1.80 7.55 0.37
N LYS A 50 -2.99 7.87 0.90
CA LYS A 50 -3.26 9.16 1.55
C LYS A 50 -2.43 9.37 2.81
N ALA A 51 -2.15 8.29 3.56
CA ALA A 51 -1.41 8.37 4.81
C ALA A 51 0.11 8.49 4.63
N CYS A 52 0.65 8.25 3.42
CA CYS A 52 2.08 8.31 3.20
C CYS A 52 2.58 9.78 3.21
N PRO A 53 3.36 10.21 4.22
CA PRO A 53 3.72 11.62 4.38
C PRO A 53 4.67 12.12 3.29
N VAL A 54 5.37 11.21 2.62
CA VAL A 54 6.34 11.50 1.56
C VAL A 54 5.81 11.18 0.16
N GLY A 55 4.54 10.75 0.06
CA GLY A 55 3.93 10.40 -1.22
C GLY A 55 4.67 9.29 -1.98
N ALA A 56 5.18 8.28 -1.27
CA ALA A 56 5.93 7.16 -1.84
C ALA A 56 5.03 6.06 -2.43
N LEU A 57 3.72 6.07 -2.15
CA LEU A 57 2.80 5.02 -2.59
C LEU A 57 1.94 5.48 -3.78
N SER A 58 1.69 4.55 -4.70
CA SER A 58 0.79 4.72 -5.86
C SER A 58 -0.02 3.44 -6.08
N TYR A 59 -1.01 3.48 -6.98
CA TYR A 59 -1.78 2.29 -7.35
C TYR A 59 -1.97 2.16 -8.85
N GLU A 60 -2.17 0.93 -9.28
CA GLU A 60 -2.59 0.58 -10.65
C GLU A 60 -3.87 -0.26 -10.57
N GLU A 61 -4.82 0.01 -11.47
CA GLU A 61 -6.00 -0.85 -11.62
C GLU A 61 -5.58 -2.18 -12.24
N VAL A 62 -5.98 -3.29 -11.61
CA VAL A 62 -5.75 -4.62 -12.15
C VAL A 62 -7.07 -5.09 -12.74
N SER A 63 -7.17 -5.04 -14.07
CA SER A 63 -8.25 -5.71 -14.79
C SER A 63 -8.07 -7.22 -14.63
N GLN A 64 -8.96 -7.84 -13.85
CA GLN A 64 -9.18 -9.29 -13.97
C GLN A 64 -10.01 -9.59 -15.20
#